data_AF-D1YIB2-F1
#
_entry.id   AF-D1YIB2-F1
#
_cell.length_a   1.000
_cell.length_b   1.000
_cell.length_c   1.000
_cell.angle_alpha   90.00
_cell.angle_beta   90.00
_cell.angle_gamma   90.00
#
_symmetry.space_group_name_H-M   'P 1'
#
loop_
_entity.id
_entity.type
_entity.pdbx_description
1 polymer ?
#
loop_
_entity_poly.entity_id
_entity_poly.type
_entity_poly.pdbx_seq_one_letter_code
_entity_poly.pdbx_strand_id
1 'polypeptide(L)' 'MKLAFVEQVADKIALPILIDDAFVNFDAQRTNYIVELLKELAKKTQVLIFTARQDLVTNLAMKPIRIEKE' A
#
# COMPACT_ATOMS: atom_id res chain seq x y z
N MET A 1 -7.29 3.94 -11.93
CA MET A 1 -8.54 3.15 -12.01
C MET A 1 -8.70 2.17 -10.85
N LYS A 2 -7.72 1.29 -10.55
CA LYS A 2 -7.87 0.29 -9.47
C LYS A 2 -8.22 0.87 -8.09
N LEU A 3 -7.47 1.87 -7.61
CA LEU A 3 -7.72 2.47 -6.28
C LEU A 3 -9.02 3.28 -6.23
N ALA A 4 -9.40 3.96 -7.32
CA ALA A 4 -10.67 4.67 -7.41
C ALA A 4 -11.88 3.72 -7.32
N PHE A 5 -11.76 2.52 -7.92
CA PHE A 5 -12.78 1.48 -7.78
C PHE A 5 -12.89 1.00 -6.33
N VAL A 6 -11.76 0.83 -5.64
CA VAL A 6 -11.78 0.42 -4.24
C VAL A 6 -12.48 1.45 -3.36
N GLU A 7 -12.19 2.75 -3.50
CA GLU A 7 -12.91 3.80 -2.77
C GLU A 7 -14.43 3.73 -3.01
N GLN A 8 -14.88 3.48 -4.25
CA GLN A 8 -16.33 3.37 -4.54
C GLN A 8 -17.00 2.14 -3.91
N VAL A 9 -16.24 1.04 -3.72
CA VAL A 9 -16.77 -0.19 -3.12
C VAL A 9 -16.67 -0.16 -1.60
N ALA A 10 -15.69 0.57 -1.04
CA ALA A 10 -15.44 0.66 0.39
C ALA A 10 -16.67 1.16 1.18
N ASP A 11 -17.47 2.06 0.60
CA ASP A 11 -18.71 2.56 1.21
C ASP A 11 -19.81 1.49 1.33
N LYS A 12 -19.71 0.39 0.57
CA LYS A 12 -20.68 -0.71 0.56
C LYS A 12 -20.19 -1.92 1.33
N ILE A 13 -18.87 -2.17 1.32
CA ILE A 13 -18.26 -3.35 1.92
C ILE A 13 -16.89 -2.96 2.49
N ALA A 14 -16.71 -3.16 3.80
CA ALA A 14 -15.43 -2.91 4.47
C ALA A 14 -14.48 -4.11 4.31
N LEU A 15 -13.81 -4.20 3.16
CA LEU A 15 -12.76 -5.19 2.90
C LEU A 15 -11.37 -4.54 2.87
N PRO A 16 -10.33 -5.25 3.35
CA PRO A 16 -8.96 -4.77 3.23
C PRO A 16 -8.49 -4.78 1.78
N ILE A 17 -7.60 -3.85 1.47
CA ILE A 17 -6.85 -3.82 0.21
C ILE A 17 -5.57 -4.63 0.40
N LEU A 18 -5.34 -5.62 -0.46
CA LEU A 18 -4.07 -6.34 -0.53
C LEU A 18 -3.29 -5.88 -1.75
N ILE A 19 -2.05 -5.47 -1.55
CA ILE A 19 -1.13 -5.00 -2.60
C ILE A 19 0.13 -5.86 -2.54
N ASP A 20 0.38 -6.62 -3.60
CA ASP A 20 1.53 -7.52 -3.70
C ASP A 20 2.52 -7.01 -4.75
N ASP A 21 3.67 -6.50 -4.30
CA ASP A 21 4.80 -5.96 -5.08
C ASP A 21 4.44 -5.05 -6.28
N ALA A 22 3.29 -4.39 -6.22
CA ALA A 22 2.72 -3.60 -7.32
C ALA A 22 3.55 -2.37 -7.71
N PHE A 23 4.54 -2.00 -6.90
CA PHE A 23 5.37 -0.81 -7.08
C PHE A 23 6.83 -1.14 -7.43
N VAL A 24 7.15 -2.38 -7.80
CA VAL A 24 8.53 -2.80 -8.12
C VAL A 24 9.22 -1.90 -9.16
N ASN A 25 8.49 -1.38 -10.14
CA ASN A 25 9.01 -0.54 -11.23
C ASN A 25 8.94 0.98 -10.94
N PHE A 26 8.63 1.40 -9.71
CA PHE A 26 8.51 2.82 -9.36
C PHE A 26 9.88 3.41 -9.00
N ASP A 27 10.19 4.57 -9.57
CA ASP A 27 11.29 5.41 -9.11
C ASP A 27 10.93 6.14 -7.81
N ALA A 28 11.89 6.90 -7.25
CA ALA A 28 11.71 7.60 -5.98
C ALA A 28 10.51 8.57 -6.01
N GLN A 29 10.33 9.32 -7.11
CA GLN A 29 9.24 10.27 -7.23
C GLN A 29 7.87 9.58 -7.24
N ARG A 30 7.70 8.53 -8.05
CA ARG A 30 6.45 7.74 -8.07
C ARG A 30 6.19 7.03 -6.74
N THR A 31 7.26 6.59 -6.07
CA THR A 31 7.17 5.97 -4.75
C THR A 31 6.64 6.95 -3.70
N ASN A 32 7.08 8.21 -3.72
CA ASN A 32 6.56 9.23 -2.80
C ASN A 32 5.07 9.49 -3.02
N TYR A 33 4.63 9.66 -4.29
CA TYR A 33 3.22 9.89 -4.59
C TYR A 33 2.33 8.74 -4.16
N ILE A 34 2.76 7.49 -4.37
CA ILE A 34 1.95 6.35 -3.95
C ILE A 34 1.92 6.21 -2.42
N VAL A 35 3.01 6.50 -1.72
CA VAL A 35 3.04 6.49 -0.25
C VAL A 35 2.04 7.49 0.33
N GLU A 36 1.96 8.70 -0.22
CA GLU A 36 0.98 9.70 0.21
C GLU A 36 -0.45 9.21 -0.05
N LEU A 37 -0.73 8.68 -1.25
CA LEU A 37 -2.05 8.15 -1.59
C LEU A 37 -2.46 6.99 -0.68
N LEU A 38 -1.54 6.06 -0.39
CA LEU A 38 -1.82 4.91 0.48
C LEU A 38 -2.09 5.36 1.92
N LYS A 39 -1.41 6.39 2.41
CA LYS A 39 -1.70 6.99 3.73
C LYS A 39 -3.11 7.58 3.79
N GLU A 40 -3.56 8.23 2.73
CA GLU A 40 -4.94 8.75 2.66
C GLU A 40 -5.98 7.62 2.62
N LEU A 41 -5.76 6.60 1.78
CA LEU A 41 -6.64 5.42 1.72
C LEU A 41 -6.71 4.68 3.06
N ALA A 42 -5.58 4.56 3.76
CA ALA A 42 -5.48 3.88 5.04
C ALA A 42 -6.31 4.54 6.16
N LYS A 43 -6.74 5.80 5.99
CA LYS A 43 -7.64 6.47 6.94
C LYS A 43 -9.04 5.86 6.96
N LYS A 44 -9.46 5.23 5.86
CA LYS A 44 -10.81 4.68 5.69
C LYS A 44 -10.83 3.16 5.52
N THR A 45 -9.82 2.60 4.85
CA THR A 45 -9.77 1.19 4.50
C THR A 45 -8.44 0.59 4.92
N GLN A 46 -8.47 -0.60 5.52
CA GLN A 46 -7.22 -1.30 5.87
C GLN A 46 -6.43 -1.61 4.60
N VAL A 47 -5.15 -1.26 4.59
CA VAL A 47 -4.22 -1.54 3.47
C VAL A 47 -3.11 -2.45 3.96
N LEU A 48 -2.97 -3.60 3.31
CA LEU A 48 -1.91 -4.59 3.55
C LEU A 48 -0.99 -4.60 2.32
N ILE A 49 0.29 -4.34 2.55
CA ILE A 49 1.31 -4.27 1.48
C ILE A 49 2.32 -5.37 1.73
N PHE A 50 2.46 -6.26 0.75
CA PHE A 50 3.50 -7.26 0.69
C PHE A 50 4.56 -6.75 -0.27
N THR A 51 5.79 -6.60 0.23
CA THR A 51 6.87 -6.13 -0.62
C THR A 51 8.25 -6.58 -0.14
N ALA A 52 9.15 -6.79 -1.09
CA ALA A 52 10.58 -6.97 -0.84
C ALA A 52 11.36 -5.63 -0.84
N ARG A 53 10.72 -4.50 -1.16
CA ARG A 53 11.38 -3.19 -1.29
C ARG A 53 11.56 -2.49 0.07
N GLN A 54 12.80 -2.45 0.55
CA GLN A 54 13.15 -1.79 1.81
C GLN A 54 12.95 -0.26 1.77
N ASP A 55 13.11 0.37 0.61
CA ASP A 55 12.93 1.82 0.44
C ASP A 55 11.47 2.25 0.57
N LEU A 56 10.53 1.44 0.08
CA LEU A 56 9.09 1.66 0.27
C LEU A 56 8.72 1.62 1.76
N VAL A 57 9.26 0.65 2.51
CA VAL A 57 9.05 0.54 3.96
C VAL A 57 9.58 1.77 4.69
N THR A 58 10.77 2.24 4.32
CA THR A 58 11.38 3.45 4.89
C THR A 58 10.50 4.69 4.64
N ASN A 59 10.00 4.86 3.41
CA ASN A 59 9.15 6.00 3.04
C ASN A 59 7.77 5.98 3.72
N LEU A 60 7.23 4.79 3.98
CA LEU A 60 6.01 4.62 4.77
C LEU A 60 6.24 5.03 6.24
N ALA A 61 7.48 5.01 6.71
CA ALA A 61 7.87 5.29 8.10
C ALA A 61 7.10 4.41 9.11
N MET A 62 6.86 3.16 8.73
CA MET A 62 6.15 2.16 9.54
C MET A 62 7.07 1.00 9.88
N LYS A 63 6.86 0.40 11.05
CA LYS A 63 7.55 -0.83 11.43
C LYS A 63 6.92 -2.00 10.65
N PRO A 64 7.67 -2.70 9.77
CA PRO A 64 7.13 -3.81 8.99
C PRO A 64 6.99 -5.07 9.85
N ILE A 65 6.06 -5.93 9.47
CA ILE A 65 6.07 -7.35 9.89
C ILE A 65 6.97 -8.09 8.89
N ARG A 66 8.01 -8.77 9.39
CA ARG A 66 8.91 -9.58 8.57
C ARG A 66 8.44 -11.03 8.61
N ILE A 67 8.29 -11.64 7.44
CA ILE A 67 8.02 -13.07 7.30
C ILE A 67 9.32 -13.69 6.76
N GLU A 68 10.00 -14.43 7.62
CA GLU A 68 11.16 -15.24 7.22
C GLU A 68 10.63 -16.59 6.73
N LYS A 69 11.15 -17.08 5.58
CA LYS A 69 10.87 -18.45 5.17
C LYS A 69 11.69 -19.37 6.08
N GLU A 70 11.01 -20.32 6.71
CA GLU A 70 11.64 -21.47 7.40
C GLU A 70 12.59 -22.24 6.47
#